data_AF-A0AAW6RHV6-F1
#
_entry.id   AF-A0AAW6RHV6-F1
#
_cell.length_a   1.000
_cell.length_b   1.000
_cell.length_c   1.000
_cell.angle_alpha   90.00
_cell.angle_beta   90.00
_cell.angle_gamma   90.00
#
_symmetry.space_group_name_H-M   'P 1'
#
loop_
_entity.id
_entity.type
_entity.pdbx_description
1 polymer ?
#
loop_
_entity_poly.entity_id
_entity_poly.type
_entity_poly.pdbx_seq_one_letter_code
_entity_poly.pdbx_strand_id
1 'polypeptide(L)'
;MSVARFIADQRTNYRVPHAVSCRLLGVSEAWFYKWHKRTQSPGAATGLHTTRDYRRDTIDRAVAVAFDKARGLHGSPRLHADLRADGWTVTEKTVADSMCRQGLVARRIRRRNGLTR
;
A
#
# COMPACT_ATOMS: atom_id res chain seq x y z
N MET A 1 -21.28 -5.11 -0.06
CA MET A 1 -20.98 -5.33 -1.50
C MET A 1 -20.57 -3.99 -2.12
N SER A 2 -19.60 -3.96 -3.04
CA SER A 2 -19.21 -2.71 -3.72
C SER A 2 -20.15 -2.37 -4.87
N VAL A 3 -20.36 -1.08 -5.14
CA VAL A 3 -21.22 -0.58 -6.24
C VAL A 3 -20.82 -1.18 -7.59
N ALA A 4 -19.50 -1.28 -7.84
CA ALA A 4 -19.00 -1.82 -9.10
C ALA A 4 -19.25 -3.33 -9.23
N ARG A 5 -19.19 -4.10 -8.13
CA ARG A 5 -19.55 -5.52 -8.14
C ARG A 5 -21.04 -5.70 -8.43
N PHE A 6 -21.89 -4.86 -7.85
CA PHE A 6 -23.33 -4.87 -8.17
C PHE A 6 -23.58 -4.63 -9.67
N ILE A 7 -22.93 -3.63 -10.28
CA ILE A 7 -23.06 -3.35 -11.72
C ILE A 7 -22.61 -4.54 -12.59
N ALA A 8 -21.55 -5.24 -12.17
CA ALA A 8 -21.09 -6.45 -12.86
C ALA A 8 -22.09 -7.60 -12.72
N ASP A 9 -22.61 -7.83 -11.50
CA ASP A 9 -23.59 -8.88 -11.22
C ASP A 9 -24.91 -8.66 -11.98
N GLN A 10 -25.35 -7.42 -12.17
CA GLN A 10 -26.53 -7.10 -12.99
C GLN A 10 -26.39 -7.56 -14.44
N ARG A 11 -25.19 -7.42 -15.02
CA ARG A 11 -24.90 -7.92 -16.36
C ARG A 11 -24.83 -9.44 -16.40
N THR A 12 -24.20 -10.07 -15.40
CA THR A 12 -23.99 -11.52 -15.35
C THR A 12 -25.30 -12.28 -15.08
N ASN A 13 -26.07 -11.85 -14.07
CA ASN A 13 -27.24 -12.58 -13.59
C ASN A 13 -28.51 -12.22 -14.34
N TYR A 14 -28.64 -10.96 -14.78
CA TYR A 14 -29.88 -10.42 -15.34
C TYR A 14 -29.73 -9.84 -16.75
N ARG A 15 -28.54 -9.96 -17.36
CA ARG A 15 -28.20 -9.44 -18.70
C ARG A 15 -28.39 -7.93 -18.89
N VAL A 16 -28.57 -7.18 -17.80
CA VAL A 16 -28.75 -5.72 -17.83
C VAL A 16 -27.45 -5.06 -18.34
N PRO A 17 -27.51 -4.17 -19.35
CA PRO A 17 -26.32 -3.46 -19.82
C PRO A 17 -25.69 -2.57 -18.74
N HIS A 18 -24.36 -2.50 -18.68
CA HIS A 18 -23.65 -1.66 -17.71
C HIS A 18 -24.08 -0.19 -17.77
N ALA A 19 -24.35 0.34 -18.97
CA ALA A 19 -24.85 1.71 -19.16
C ALA A 19 -26.13 2.00 -18.36
N VAL A 20 -27.06 1.04 -18.32
CA VAL A 20 -28.33 1.17 -17.60
C VAL A 20 -28.08 1.20 -16.10
N SER A 21 -27.32 0.23 -15.58
CA SER A 21 -26.99 0.18 -14.14
C SER A 21 -26.17 1.39 -13.69
N CYS A 22 -25.21 1.84 -14.50
CA CYS A 22 -24.40 3.03 -14.22
C CYS A 22 -25.27 4.29 -14.14
N ARG A 23 -26.18 4.49 -15.11
CA ARG A 23 -27.09 5.63 -15.14
C ARG A 23 -28.05 5.62 -13.94
N LEU A 24 -28.61 4.46 -13.59
CA LEU A 24 -29.50 4.30 -12.42
C LEU A 24 -28.79 4.62 -11.10
N LEU A 25 -27.50 4.28 -10.99
CA LEU A 25 -26.70 4.49 -9.79
C LEU A 25 -25.97 5.85 -9.77
N GLY A 26 -26.15 6.68 -10.81
CA GLY A 26 -25.49 7.98 -10.91
C GLY A 26 -23.96 7.92 -11.05
N VAL A 27 -23.41 6.81 -11.55
CA VAL A 27 -21.98 6.65 -11.81
C VAL A 27 -21.67 6.70 -13.30
N SER A 28 -20.48 7.18 -13.67
CA SER A 28 -20.08 7.19 -15.08
C SER A 28 -19.64 5.80 -15.54
N GLU A 29 -19.98 5.45 -16.79
CA GLU A 29 -19.52 4.20 -17.42
C GLU A 29 -17.99 4.13 -17.50
N ALA A 30 -17.34 5.27 -17.76
CA ALA A 30 -15.88 5.36 -17.81
C ALA A 30 -15.23 4.99 -16.47
N TRP A 31 -15.84 5.35 -15.34
CA TRP A 31 -15.36 4.93 -14.02
C TRP A 31 -15.51 3.43 -13.83
N PHE A 32 -16.67 2.86 -14.20
CA PHE A 32 -16.92 1.42 -14.10
C PHE A 32 -15.89 0.63 -14.93
N TYR A 33 -15.66 1.01 -16.19
CA TYR A 33 -14.68 0.31 -17.02
C TYR A 33 -13.23 0.50 -16.52
N LYS A 34 -12.87 1.66 -15.94
CA LYS A 34 -11.57 1.83 -15.28
C LYS A 34 -11.42 0.89 -14.09
N TRP A 35 -12.46 0.76 -13.26
CA TRP A 35 -12.48 -0.18 -12.15
C TRP A 35 -12.41 -1.63 -12.64
N HIS A 36 -13.21 -1.98 -13.65
CA HIS A 36 -13.28 -3.33 -14.21
C HIS A 36 -11.95 -3.77 -14.83
N LYS A 37 -11.27 -2.86 -15.54
CA LYS A 37 -9.92 -3.10 -16.05
C LYS A 37 -8.91 -3.33 -14.92
N ARG A 38 -9.00 -2.56 -13.83
CA ARG A 38 -8.14 -2.74 -12.64
C ARG A 38 -8.36 -4.10 -11.96
N THR A 39 -9.60 -4.57 -11.87
CA THR A 39 -9.94 -5.88 -11.28
C THR A 39 -9.57 -7.09 -12.14
N GLN A 40 -9.42 -6.90 -13.46
CA GLN A 40 -8.93 -7.96 -14.35
C GLN A 40 -7.41 -7.94 -14.54
N SER A 41 -6.73 -6.89 -14.07
CA SER A 41 -5.29 -6.80 -14.16
C SER A 41 -4.64 -7.74 -13.15
N PRO A 42 -3.42 -8.24 -13.39
CA PRO A 42 -2.70 -9.09 -12.42
C PRO A 42 -2.54 -8.43 -11.03
N GLY A 43 -2.50 -7.10 -10.98
CA GLY A 43 -2.49 -6.29 -9.75
C GLY A 43 -3.82 -6.24 -8.98
N ALA A 44 -4.87 -6.92 -9.45
CA ALA A 44 -6.16 -6.98 -8.76
C ALA A 44 -6.09 -7.68 -7.40
N ALA A 45 -5.29 -8.74 -7.30
CA ALA A 45 -5.09 -9.48 -6.05
C ALA A 45 -4.34 -8.64 -5.00
N THR A 46 -3.44 -7.77 -5.45
CA THR A 46 -2.60 -6.91 -4.59
C THR A 46 -3.12 -5.48 -4.43
N GLY A 47 -4.14 -5.07 -5.20
CA GLY A 47 -4.64 -3.69 -5.22
C GLY A 47 -3.69 -2.67 -5.87
N LEU A 48 -2.66 -3.15 -6.56
CA LEU A 48 -1.61 -2.34 -7.18
C LEU A 48 -1.99 -2.01 -8.62
N HIS A 49 -2.49 -0.80 -8.83
CA HIS A 49 -3.08 -0.42 -10.13
C HIS A 49 -2.26 0.62 -10.89
N THR A 50 -1.45 1.40 -10.18
CA THR A 50 -0.67 2.49 -10.76
C THR A 50 0.81 2.22 -10.57
N THR A 51 1.66 2.72 -11.48
CA THR A 51 3.13 2.70 -11.33
C THR A 51 3.60 3.26 -9.99
N ARG A 52 2.90 4.27 -9.46
CA ARG A 52 3.13 4.82 -8.12
C ARG A 52 2.84 3.81 -7.01
N ASP A 53 1.79 3.01 -7.15
CA ASP A 53 1.44 1.99 -6.17
C ASP A 53 2.52 0.90 -6.14
N TYR A 54 2.98 0.45 -7.31
CA TYR A 54 4.10 -0.49 -7.40
C TYR A 54 5.38 0.06 -6.77
N ARG A 55 5.76 1.31 -7.10
CA ARG A 55 6.93 1.93 -6.46
C ARG A 55 6.81 2.01 -4.95
N ARG A 56 5.63 2.37 -4.45
CA ARG A 56 5.36 2.46 -3.01
C ARG A 56 5.48 1.08 -2.35
N ASP A 57 4.90 0.06 -2.96
CA ASP A 57 4.95 -1.33 -2.50
C ASP A 57 6.38 -1.90 -2.52
N THR A 58 7.17 -1.58 -3.54
CA THR A 58 8.61 -1.93 -3.59
C THR A 58 9.37 -1.30 -2.41
N ILE A 59 9.13 -0.01 -2.12
CA ILE A 59 9.76 0.67 -0.99
C ILE A 59 9.28 0.06 0.33
N ASP A 60 7.99 -0.21 0.45
CA ASP A 60 7.41 -0.79 1.67
C ASP A 60 8.04 -2.15 1.98
N ARG A 61 8.22 -3.02 0.97
CA ARG A 61 8.95 -4.29 1.13
C ARG A 61 10.41 -4.08 1.52
N ALA A 62 11.12 -3.16 0.88
CA ALA A 62 12.52 -2.88 1.20
C ALA A 62 12.68 -2.40 2.66
N VAL A 63 11.79 -1.52 3.11
CA VAL A 63 11.75 -1.03 4.49
C VAL A 63 11.47 -2.16 5.47
N ALA A 64 10.51 -3.06 5.18
CA ALA A 64 10.22 -4.21 6.03
C ALA A 64 11.43 -5.14 6.18
N VAL A 65 12.11 -5.47 5.07
CA VAL A 65 13.31 -6.31 5.08
C VAL A 65 14.43 -5.66 5.88
N ALA A 66 14.69 -4.37 5.67
CA ALA A 66 15.71 -3.64 6.42
C ALA A 66 15.37 -3.56 7.92
N PHE A 67 14.10 -3.37 8.28
CA PHE A 67 13.65 -3.34 9.66
C PHE A 67 13.82 -4.70 10.36
N ASP A 68 13.50 -5.79 9.68
CA ASP A 68 13.69 -7.14 10.20
C ASP A 68 15.18 -7.50 10.36
N LYS A 69 16.01 -7.16 9.37
CA LYS A 69 17.49 -7.27 9.44
C LYS A 69 18.05 -6.50 10.64
N ALA A 70 17.49 -5.33 10.94
CA ALA A 70 17.82 -4.51 12.10
C ALA A 70 17.15 -4.97 13.42
N ARG A 71 16.44 -6.11 13.41
CA ARG A 71 15.71 -6.70 14.56
C ARG A 71 14.72 -5.72 15.20
N GLY A 72 14.14 -4.82 14.40
CA GLY A 72 13.23 -3.79 14.83
C GLY A 72 13.83 -2.71 15.74
N LEU A 73 15.16 -2.59 15.80
CA LEU A 73 15.85 -1.59 16.64
C LEU A 73 15.98 -0.23 15.94
N HIS A 74 15.96 -0.21 14.61
CA HIS A 74 16.26 0.97 13.81
C HIS A 74 14.98 1.74 13.50
N GLY A 75 14.97 3.03 13.82
CA GLY A 75 13.93 3.98 13.39
C GLY A 75 14.22 4.54 11.99
N SER A 76 13.35 5.43 11.50
CA SER A 76 13.46 6.01 10.15
C SER A 76 14.84 6.59 9.79
N PRO A 77 15.57 7.31 10.68
CA PRO A 77 16.86 7.88 10.30
C PRO A 77 17.92 6.79 10.06
N ARG A 78 17.93 5.76 10.90
CA ARG A 78 18.87 4.65 10.80
C ARG A 78 18.53 3.71 9.64
N LEU A 79 17.26 3.37 9.48
CA LEU A 79 16.81 2.59 8.33
C LEU A 79 17.06 3.29 6.99
N HIS A 80 16.94 4.61 6.94
CA HIS A 80 17.31 5.37 5.76
C HIS A 80 18.79 5.21 5.42
N ALA A 81 19.69 5.26 6.42
CA ALA A 81 21.12 5.03 6.20
C ALA A 81 21.40 3.59 5.73
N ASP A 82 20.74 2.59 6.34
CA ASP A 82 20.88 1.19 5.95
C ASP A 82 20.40 0.97 4.50
N LEU A 83 19.25 1.53 4.12
CA LEU A 83 18.72 1.46 2.77
C LEU A 83 19.62 2.17 1.76
N ARG A 84 20.23 3.30 2.12
CA ARG A 84 21.21 4.00 1.29
C ARG A 84 22.47 3.18 1.07
N ALA A 85 22.96 2.48 2.10
CA ALA A 85 24.08 1.56 1.99
C ALA A 85 23.76 0.36 1.09
N ASP A 86 22.52 -0.12 1.14
CA ASP A 86 21.99 -1.17 0.26
C ASP A 86 21.66 -0.64 -1.17
N GLY A 87 22.00 0.62 -1.50
CA GLY A 87 21.88 1.19 -2.85
C GLY A 87 20.54 1.86 -3.18
N TRP A 88 19.63 1.97 -2.23
CA TRP A 88 18.32 2.61 -2.46
C TRP A 88 18.40 4.13 -2.49
N THR A 89 17.76 4.74 -3.48
CA THR A 89 17.57 6.19 -3.54
C THR A 89 16.21 6.58 -2.97
N VAL A 90 16.12 6.67 -1.65
CA VAL A 90 14.91 7.12 -0.92
C VAL A 90 15.23 8.27 0.02
N THR A 91 14.20 9.01 0.45
CA THR A 91 14.35 10.04 1.49
C THR A 91 13.93 9.47 2.84
N GLU A 92 14.47 10.03 3.93
CA GLU A 92 14.06 9.63 5.29
C GLU A 92 12.55 9.74 5.51
N LYS A 93 11.92 10.81 5.00
CA LYS A 93 10.47 11.00 5.07
C LYS A 93 9.72 9.85 4.40
N THR A 94 10.19 9.38 3.25
CA THR A 94 9.59 8.23 2.55
C THR A 94 9.68 6.96 3.39
N VAL A 95 10.79 6.75 4.09
CA VAL A 95 10.96 5.62 5.01
C VAL A 95 10.03 5.75 6.22
N ALA A 96 9.94 6.94 6.83
CA ALA A 96 9.02 7.19 7.94
C ALA A 96 7.55 6.98 7.55
N ASP A 97 7.12 7.49 6.40
CA ASP A 97 5.77 7.30 5.88
C ASP A 97 5.49 5.82 5.60
N SER A 98 6.50 5.07 5.12
CA SER A 98 6.41 3.62 4.91
C SER A 98 6.25 2.87 6.22
N MET A 99 7.08 3.17 7.23
CA MET A 99 6.97 2.59 8.56
C MET A 99 5.60 2.84 9.17
N CYS A 100 5.07 4.06 9.04
CA CYS A 100 3.74 4.43 9.53
C CYS A 100 2.62 3.60 8.86
N ARG A 101 2.62 3.49 7.52
CA ARG A 101 1.65 2.67 6.77
C ARG A 101 1.69 1.19 7.17
N GLN A 102 2.88 0.67 7.45
CA GLN A 102 3.10 -0.72 7.80
C GLN A 102 2.97 -1.01 9.31
N GLY A 103 2.78 0.03 10.15
CA GLY A 103 2.73 -0.12 11.61
C GLY A 103 4.07 -0.53 12.24
N LEU A 104 5.20 -0.27 11.56
CA LEU A 104 6.53 -0.60 12.06
C LEU A 104 6.99 0.44 13.07
N VAL A 105 7.14 0.03 14.32
CA VAL A 105 7.61 0.89 15.41
C VAL A 105 8.93 0.37 15.95
N ALA A 106 9.98 1.19 15.87
CA ALA A 106 11.27 0.84 16.40
C ALA A 106 11.21 0.62 17.92
N ARG A 107 11.84 -0.45 18.40
CA ARG A 107 11.86 -0.80 19.81
C ARG A 107 12.61 0.26 20.60
N ARG A 108 11.93 0.87 21.56
CA ARG A 108 12.56 1.81 22.50
C ARG A 108 13.51 1.05 23.43
N ILE A 109 14.82 1.29 23.29
CA ILE A 109 15.81 0.82 24.26
C ILE A 109 15.57 1.61 25.56
N ARG A 110 15.11 0.94 26.62
CA ARG A 110 15.08 1.53 27.97
C ARG A 110 16.52 1.74 28.41
N ARG A 111 16.94 3.00 28.57
CA ARG A 111 18.16 3.31 29.31
C ARG A 111 17.91 2.88 30.76
N ARG A 112 18.79 2.04 31.32
CA ARG A 112 18.81 1.83 32.77
C ARG A 112 19.27 3.15 33.36
N ASN A 113 18.42 3.79 34.16
CA ASN A 113 18.87 4.91 34.99
C ASN A 113 19.91 4.31 35.94
N GLY A 114 21.16 4.73 35.83
CA GLY A 114 22.19 4.31 36.77
C GLY A 114 21.76 4.74 38.15
N LEU A 115 21.53 3.78 39.04
CA LEU A 115 21.36 4.06 40.46
C LEU A 115 22.76 4.27 41.05
N THR A 116 23.45 5.30 40.58
CA THR A 116 24.70 5.75 41.19
C THR A 116 24.33 6.88 42.13
N ARG A 117 24.47 6.60 43.43
CA ARG A 117 24.31 7.55 44.53
C ARG A 117 25.62 8.29 44.75
#